data_AF-A0A7V7QKS0-F1
#
_entry.id   AF-A0A7V7QKS0-F1
#
_cell.length_a   1.000
_cell.length_b   1.000
_cell.length_c   1.000
_cell.angle_alpha   90.00
_cell.angle_beta   90.00
_cell.angle_gamma   90.00
#
_symmetry.space_group_name_H-M   'P 1'
#
loop_
_entity.id
_entity.type
_entity.pdbx_description
1 polymer ?
#
loop_
_entity_poly.entity_id
_entity_poly.type
_entity_poly.pdbx_seq_one_letter_code
_entity_poly.pdbx_strand_id
1 'polypeptide(L)'
;MQLKEVEKRKHQKYRVKKKNYLKLHMIPVLIATIIAVLAVFVGLTTLQQRLLAPKQWLFCEMDPIMALPFIFSIVLPFMWLFMWIALKIRRISETSKVDFQIGYSFVMKYKKWTALVWVICLYCSFTSVNFVTENTIIHYSPICPFGITYSYEDVDKVKAEFGSKRFTALEHQKLGNFSYSIYVDNKKLVFAVPNINQEIKRYKDSYLELEDFDTSLMRLGVIKESDDTYQDACDLDKQYVERFLRIINHK
;
A
#
# COMPACT_ATOMS: atom_id res chain seq x y z
N MET A 1 -19.39 5.97 59.76
CA MET A 1 -19.58 6.48 58.38
C MET A 1 -18.25 6.62 57.62
N GLN A 2 -17.19 7.17 58.24
CA GLN A 2 -15.86 7.38 57.63
C GLN A 2 -15.13 6.10 57.14
N LEU A 3 -15.24 4.97 57.86
CA LEU A 3 -14.61 3.70 57.47
C LEU A 3 -15.08 3.18 56.09
N LYS A 4 -16.39 3.31 55.78
CA LYS A 4 -16.96 2.88 54.49
C LYS A 4 -16.49 3.74 53.32
N GLU A 5 -16.20 5.02 53.53
CA GLU A 5 -15.63 5.88 52.48
C GLU A 5 -14.16 5.57 52.19
N VAL A 6 -13.38 5.25 53.22
CA VAL A 6 -11.96 4.87 53.06
C VAL A 6 -11.83 3.56 52.29
N GLU A 7 -12.68 2.57 52.58
CA GLU A 7 -12.73 1.30 51.83
C GLU A 7 -13.15 1.51 50.37
N LYS A 8 -14.18 2.33 50.12
CA LYS A 8 -14.59 2.69 48.75
C LYS A 8 -13.45 3.34 47.97
N ARG A 9 -12.73 4.29 48.58
CA ARG A 9 -11.58 4.96 47.94
C ARG A 9 -10.43 3.99 47.66
N LYS A 10 -10.10 3.07 48.57
CA LYS A 10 -9.09 2.03 48.34
C LYS A 10 -9.49 1.08 47.21
N HIS A 11 -10.75 0.67 47.18
CA HIS A 11 -11.27 -0.23 46.16
C HIS A 11 -11.30 0.43 44.77
N GLN A 12 -11.63 1.73 44.71
CA GLN A 12 -11.56 2.54 43.49
C GLN A 12 -10.11 2.71 43.01
N LYS A 13 -9.15 3.02 43.90
CA LYS A 13 -7.72 3.12 43.56
C LYS A 13 -7.17 1.79 43.05
N TYR A 14 -7.54 0.66 43.65
CA TYR A 14 -7.16 -0.68 43.17
C TYR A 14 -7.74 -0.98 41.79
N ARG A 15 -9.02 -0.66 41.55
CA ARG A 15 -9.65 -0.79 40.22
C ARG A 15 -8.94 0.05 39.16
N VAL A 16 -8.57 1.30 39.47
CA VAL A 16 -7.83 2.19 38.55
C VAL A 16 -6.42 1.66 38.28
N LYS A 17 -5.67 1.27 39.34
CA LYS A 17 -4.33 0.67 39.18
C LYS A 17 -4.37 -0.63 38.37
N LYS A 18 -5.35 -1.51 38.60
CA LYS A 18 -5.54 -2.74 37.80
C LYS A 18 -5.96 -2.44 36.37
N LYS A 19 -6.79 -1.40 36.13
CA LYS A 19 -7.17 -0.95 34.79
C LYS A 19 -5.95 -0.47 34.00
N ASN A 20 -5.13 0.38 34.59
CA ASN A 20 -3.88 0.91 34.01
C ASN A 20 -2.82 -0.19 33.84
N TYR A 21 -2.64 -1.01 34.88
CA TYR A 21 -2.10 -2.37 34.93
C TYR A 21 -1.98 -3.07 33.58
N LEU A 22 -3.14 -3.54 33.19
CA LEU A 22 -3.32 -4.39 32.03
C LEU A 22 -3.63 -3.57 30.76
N LYS A 23 -3.75 -2.22 30.81
CA LYS A 23 -3.68 -1.38 29.60
C LYS A 23 -2.22 -1.32 29.12
N LEU A 24 -1.29 -1.24 30.06
CA LEU A 24 0.15 -1.26 29.80
C LEU A 24 0.59 -2.56 29.10
N HIS A 25 0.01 -3.71 29.48
CA HIS A 25 0.30 -5.01 28.86
C HIS A 25 -0.24 -5.20 27.43
N MET A 26 -1.19 -4.36 26.97
CA MET A 26 -1.69 -4.43 25.58
C MET A 26 -0.80 -3.68 24.59
N ILE A 27 -0.03 -2.70 25.06
CA ILE A 27 0.91 -1.92 24.25
C ILE A 27 1.97 -2.83 23.59
N PRO A 28 2.68 -3.72 24.30
CA PRO A 28 3.67 -4.60 23.65
C PRO A 28 3.03 -5.56 22.64
N VAL A 29 1.81 -6.04 22.90
CA VAL A 29 1.08 -6.89 21.94
C VAL A 29 0.74 -6.12 20.67
N LEU A 30 0.31 -4.87 20.79
CA LEU A 30 0.03 -4.01 19.64
C LEU A 30 1.30 -3.74 18.83
N ILE A 31 2.40 -3.38 19.50
CA ILE A 31 3.70 -3.14 18.85
C ILE A 31 4.18 -4.41 18.13
N ALA A 32 4.11 -5.57 18.78
CA ALA A 32 4.47 -6.85 18.17
C ALA A 32 3.60 -7.16 16.93
N THR A 33 2.30 -6.85 16.98
CA THR A 33 1.40 -7.01 15.84
C THR A 33 1.80 -6.12 14.67
N ILE A 34 2.10 -4.84 14.93
CA ILE A 34 2.55 -3.89 13.90
C ILE A 34 3.86 -4.37 13.26
N ILE A 35 4.84 -4.78 14.08
CA ILE A 35 6.11 -5.33 13.59
C ILE A 35 5.88 -6.57 12.71
N ALA A 36 4.98 -7.47 13.13
CA ALA A 36 4.67 -8.67 12.36
C ALA A 36 4.01 -8.34 11.00
N VAL A 37 3.09 -7.38 10.96
CA VAL A 37 2.48 -6.90 9.70
C VAL A 37 3.55 -6.32 8.77
N LEU A 38 4.45 -5.48 9.28
CA LEU A 38 5.54 -4.90 8.50
C LEU A 38 6.50 -5.98 8.00
N ALA A 39 6.84 -6.97 8.83
CA ALA A 39 7.70 -8.07 8.42
C ALA A 39 7.08 -8.94 7.32
N VAL A 40 5.78 -9.23 7.40
CA VAL A 40 5.06 -9.96 6.34
C VAL A 40 4.98 -9.13 5.06
N PHE A 41 4.70 -7.83 5.17
CA PHE A 41 4.69 -6.91 4.03
C PHE A 41 6.04 -6.92 3.31
N VAL A 42 7.14 -6.67 4.03
CA VAL A 42 8.51 -6.67 3.47
C VAL A 42 8.88 -8.04 2.90
N GLY A 43 8.50 -9.12 3.59
CA GLY A 43 8.76 -10.48 3.12
C GLY A 43 8.05 -10.79 1.80
N LEU A 44 6.79 -10.39 1.67
CA LEU A 44 6.00 -10.60 0.44
C LEU A 44 6.50 -9.75 -0.72
N THR A 45 6.81 -8.47 -0.50
CA THR A 45 7.36 -7.61 -1.55
C THR A 45 8.74 -8.08 -2.01
N THR A 46 9.59 -8.50 -1.08
CA THR A 46 10.92 -9.09 -1.40
C THR A 46 10.76 -10.40 -2.17
N LEU A 47 9.81 -11.25 -1.78
CA LEU A 47 9.53 -12.50 -2.48
C LEU A 47 9.00 -12.23 -3.90
N GLN A 48 8.11 -11.26 -4.05
CA GLN A 48 7.58 -10.82 -5.33
C GLN A 48 8.67 -10.33 -6.27
N GLN A 49 9.55 -9.46 -5.78
CA GLN A 49 10.72 -9.00 -6.53
C GLN A 49 11.64 -10.17 -6.91
N ARG A 50 11.93 -11.08 -5.98
CA ARG A 50 12.81 -12.22 -6.26
C ARG A 50 12.25 -13.19 -7.30
N LEU A 51 10.94 -13.37 -7.35
CA LEU A 51 10.29 -14.33 -8.25
C LEU A 51 9.91 -13.72 -9.61
N LEU A 52 9.52 -12.44 -9.64
CA LEU A 52 8.97 -11.79 -10.84
C LEU A 52 9.91 -10.76 -11.47
N ALA A 53 10.85 -10.18 -10.72
CA ALA A 53 11.69 -9.11 -11.28
C ALA A 53 12.63 -9.67 -12.36
N PRO A 54 12.71 -9.03 -13.53
CA PRO A 54 13.72 -9.36 -14.53
C PRO A 54 15.11 -8.92 -14.03
N LYS A 55 16.20 -9.46 -14.60
CA LYS A 55 17.57 -9.21 -14.10
C LYS A 55 18.01 -7.75 -14.07
N GLN A 56 17.48 -6.91 -14.96
CA GLN A 56 17.92 -5.50 -15.15
C GLN A 56 16.72 -4.55 -15.10
N TRP A 57 15.91 -4.66 -14.06
CA TRP A 57 14.82 -3.73 -13.81
C TRP A 57 15.35 -2.44 -13.15
N LEU A 58 14.76 -1.31 -13.53
CA LEU A 58 15.05 0.02 -13.01
C LEU A 58 14.20 0.32 -11.78
N PHE A 59 12.89 0.16 -11.93
CA PHE A 59 11.90 0.34 -10.88
C PHE A 59 10.66 -0.51 -11.16
N CYS A 60 9.85 -0.69 -10.13
CA CYS A 60 8.59 -1.40 -10.23
C CYS A 60 7.48 -0.66 -9.51
N GLU A 61 6.26 -0.80 -10.01
CA GLU A 61 5.07 -0.28 -9.35
C GLU A 61 3.98 -1.34 -9.29
N MET A 62 3.35 -1.47 -8.13
CA MET A 62 2.15 -2.27 -7.97
C MET A 62 0.96 -1.53 -8.56
N ASP A 63 0.05 -2.26 -9.22
CA ASP A 63 -1.18 -1.66 -9.71
C ASP A 63 -1.96 -1.04 -8.53
N PRO A 64 -2.27 0.27 -8.57
CA PRO A 64 -2.98 0.95 -7.49
C PRO A 64 -4.34 0.33 -7.15
N ILE A 65 -5.02 -0.28 -8.12
CA ILE A 65 -6.32 -0.96 -7.90
C ILE A 65 -6.13 -2.19 -7.00
N MET A 66 -4.98 -2.85 -7.13
CA MET A 66 -4.68 -4.12 -6.47
C MET A 66 -3.99 -3.96 -5.12
N ALA A 67 -3.64 -2.72 -4.75
CA ALA A 67 -3.17 -2.36 -3.41
C ALA A 67 -4.28 -2.51 -2.33
N LEU A 68 -5.55 -2.28 -2.68
CA LEU A 68 -6.67 -2.43 -1.73
C LEU A 68 -6.90 -3.89 -1.28
N PRO A 69 -6.98 -4.89 -2.19
CA PRO A 69 -6.99 -6.31 -1.82
C PRO A 69 -5.77 -6.72 -0.99
N PHE A 70 -4.62 -6.06 -1.18
CA PHE A 70 -3.41 -6.35 -0.42
C PHE A 70 -3.57 -5.95 1.05
N ILE A 71 -4.09 -4.75 1.31
CA ILE A 71 -4.44 -4.30 2.66
C ILE A 71 -5.45 -5.25 3.31
N PHE A 72 -6.49 -5.65 2.57
CA PHE A 72 -7.48 -6.61 3.06
C PHE A 72 -6.84 -7.95 3.45
N SER A 73 -5.95 -8.47 2.60
CA SER A 73 -5.32 -9.77 2.81
C SER A 73 -4.31 -9.78 3.96
N ILE A 74 -3.62 -8.67 4.25
CA ILE A 74 -2.63 -8.62 5.33
C ILE A 74 -3.22 -8.04 6.61
N VAL A 75 -3.83 -6.86 6.57
CA VAL A 75 -4.17 -6.11 7.78
C VAL A 75 -5.32 -6.77 8.56
N LEU A 76 -6.36 -7.25 7.87
CA LEU A 76 -7.53 -7.80 8.57
C LEU A 76 -7.24 -9.08 9.37
N PRO A 77 -6.48 -10.08 8.87
CA PRO A 77 -6.10 -11.23 9.68
C PRO A 77 -5.32 -10.88 10.93
N PHE A 78 -4.37 -9.93 10.83
CA PHE A 78 -3.59 -9.47 11.98
C PHE A 78 -4.44 -8.66 12.97
N MET A 79 -5.37 -7.84 12.49
CA MET A 79 -6.33 -7.13 13.34
C MET A 79 -7.25 -8.11 14.08
N TRP A 80 -7.69 -9.18 13.41
CA TRP A 80 -8.46 -10.26 14.01
C TRP A 80 -7.66 -11.04 15.06
N LEU A 81 -6.42 -11.37 14.76
CA LEU A 81 -5.51 -12.03 15.69
C LEU A 81 -5.29 -11.15 16.94
N PHE A 82 -5.04 -9.86 16.73
CA PHE A 82 -4.91 -8.89 17.82
C PHE A 82 -6.17 -8.83 18.68
N MET A 83 -7.35 -8.73 18.06
CA MET A 83 -8.63 -8.73 18.77
C MET A 83 -8.87 -10.03 19.55
N TRP A 84 -8.53 -11.19 18.97
CA TRP A 84 -8.63 -12.49 19.64
C TRP A 84 -7.71 -12.57 20.87
N ILE A 85 -6.45 -12.13 20.75
CA ILE A 85 -5.50 -12.07 21.87
C ILE A 85 -6.00 -11.08 22.93
N ALA A 86 -6.48 -9.91 22.53
CA ALA A 86 -7.01 -8.89 23.42
C ALA A 86 -8.20 -9.42 24.25
N LEU A 87 -9.11 -10.16 23.60
CA LEU A 87 -10.26 -10.80 24.24
C LEU A 87 -9.85 -11.91 25.22
N LYS A 88 -8.79 -12.66 24.90
CA LYS A 88 -8.26 -13.74 25.75
C LYS A 88 -7.53 -13.19 26.98
N ILE A 89 -6.76 -12.11 26.81
CA ILE A 89 -6.00 -11.45 27.89
C ILE A 89 -6.92 -10.62 28.80
N ARG A 90 -8.00 -10.03 28.27
CA ARG A 90 -8.98 -9.25 29.05
C ARG A 90 -10.39 -9.33 28.50
N ARG A 91 -11.37 -9.31 29.41
CA ARG A 91 -12.77 -8.98 29.13
C ARG A 91 -12.85 -7.54 28.59
N ILE A 92 -12.69 -7.36 27.28
CA ILE A 92 -13.16 -6.18 26.54
C ILE A 92 -14.67 -5.99 26.85
N SER A 93 -15.20 -4.78 26.66
CA SER A 93 -16.63 -4.49 26.80
C SER A 93 -17.47 -5.59 26.15
N GLU A 94 -18.62 -5.91 26.76
CA GLU A 94 -19.56 -6.89 26.20
C GLU A 94 -19.90 -6.59 24.74
N THR A 95 -20.04 -5.30 24.38
CA THR A 95 -20.25 -4.85 23.01
C THR A 95 -19.18 -5.37 22.04
N SER A 96 -17.89 -5.15 22.31
CA SER A 96 -16.82 -5.62 21.42
C SER A 96 -16.68 -7.14 21.39
N LYS A 97 -17.15 -7.85 22.42
CA LYS A 97 -17.26 -9.31 22.40
C LYS A 97 -18.36 -9.78 21.46
N VAL A 98 -19.51 -9.13 21.51
CA VAL A 98 -20.65 -9.43 20.62
C VAL A 98 -20.24 -9.18 19.17
N ASP A 99 -19.65 -8.02 18.86
CA ASP A 99 -19.21 -7.69 17.50
C ASP A 99 -18.17 -8.68 16.97
N PHE A 100 -17.17 -9.03 17.80
CA PHE A 100 -16.18 -10.03 17.44
C PHE A 100 -16.79 -11.42 17.26
N GLN A 101 -17.74 -11.83 18.12
CA GLN A 101 -18.42 -13.12 17.99
C GLN A 101 -19.29 -13.19 16.74
N ILE A 102 -19.98 -12.11 16.37
CA ILE A 102 -20.75 -12.03 15.12
C ILE A 102 -19.80 -12.19 13.94
N GLY A 103 -18.71 -11.41 13.87
CA GLY A 103 -17.72 -11.53 12.81
C GLY A 103 -17.08 -12.92 12.74
N TYR A 104 -16.66 -13.45 13.89
CA TYR A 104 -16.08 -14.80 14.02
C TYR A 104 -17.04 -15.89 13.57
N SER A 105 -18.31 -15.83 14.00
CA SER A 105 -19.33 -16.80 13.60
C SER A 105 -19.61 -16.74 12.10
N PHE A 106 -19.58 -15.56 11.49
CA PHE A 106 -19.73 -15.39 10.05
C PHE A 106 -18.57 -16.01 9.29
N VAL A 107 -17.32 -15.71 9.65
CA VAL A 107 -16.14 -16.31 8.99
C VAL A 107 -16.09 -17.81 9.20
N MET A 108 -16.43 -18.32 10.40
CA MET A 108 -16.46 -19.76 10.65
C MET A 108 -17.57 -20.47 9.88
N LYS A 109 -18.75 -19.84 9.74
CA LYS A 109 -19.86 -20.33 8.91
C LYS A 109 -19.45 -20.44 7.44
N TYR A 110 -18.69 -19.47 6.94
CA TYR A 110 -18.23 -19.40 5.55
C TYR A 110 -16.72 -19.68 5.41
N LYS A 111 -16.12 -20.52 6.27
CA LYS A 111 -14.66 -20.68 6.37
C LYS A 111 -13.97 -21.04 5.05
N LYS A 112 -14.62 -21.86 4.22
CA LYS A 112 -14.08 -22.28 2.91
C LYS A 112 -14.09 -21.11 1.91
N TRP A 113 -15.21 -20.37 1.86
CA TRP A 113 -15.36 -19.23 0.97
C TRP A 113 -14.47 -18.05 1.38
N THR A 114 -14.38 -17.77 2.67
CA THR A 114 -13.49 -16.71 3.19
C THR A 114 -12.03 -17.05 2.93
N ALA A 115 -11.59 -18.30 3.14
CA ALA A 115 -10.25 -18.74 2.77
C ALA A 115 -10.00 -18.63 1.26
N LEU A 116 -10.96 -19.02 0.42
CA LEU A 116 -10.85 -18.90 -1.04
C LEU A 116 -10.71 -17.44 -1.49
N VAL A 117 -11.57 -16.55 -1.00
CA VAL A 117 -11.50 -15.11 -1.30
C VAL A 117 -10.17 -14.53 -0.86
N TRP A 118 -9.68 -14.93 0.31
CA TRP A 118 -8.39 -14.47 0.83
C TRP A 118 -7.21 -14.90 -0.05
N VAL A 119 -7.20 -16.15 -0.51
CA VAL A 119 -6.19 -16.65 -1.46
C VAL A 119 -6.26 -15.91 -2.79
N ILE A 120 -7.46 -15.66 -3.31
CA ILE A 120 -7.64 -14.90 -4.56
C ILE A 120 -7.14 -13.46 -4.41
N CYS A 121 -7.48 -12.76 -3.32
CA CYS A 121 -6.99 -11.40 -3.07
C CYS A 121 -5.46 -11.36 -2.99
N LEU A 122 -4.86 -12.31 -2.28
CA LEU A 122 -3.40 -12.39 -2.13
C LEU A 122 -2.72 -12.68 -3.48
N TYR A 123 -3.26 -13.61 -4.28
CA TYR A 123 -2.78 -13.89 -5.62
C TYR A 123 -2.88 -12.67 -6.54
N CYS A 124 -4.03 -11.98 -6.54
CA CYS A 124 -4.23 -10.80 -7.35
C CYS A 124 -3.24 -9.69 -7.00
N SER A 125 -3.07 -9.39 -5.71
CA SER A 125 -2.10 -8.37 -5.28
C SER A 125 -0.66 -8.77 -5.58
N PHE A 126 -0.31 -10.05 -5.43
CA PHE A 126 1.04 -10.54 -5.69
C PHE A 126 1.41 -10.51 -7.19
N THR A 127 0.45 -10.75 -8.07
CA THR A 127 0.68 -10.82 -9.52
C THR A 127 0.49 -9.48 -10.23
N SER A 128 -0.04 -8.45 -9.56
CA SER A 128 -0.31 -7.14 -10.16
C SER A 128 0.84 -6.15 -9.95
N VAL A 129 1.89 -6.31 -10.75
CA VAL A 129 3.09 -5.48 -10.71
C VAL A 129 3.62 -5.19 -12.10
N ASN A 130 4.08 -3.96 -12.29
CA ASN A 130 4.73 -3.49 -13.50
C ASN A 130 6.21 -3.32 -13.21
N PHE A 131 7.07 -3.98 -13.98
CA PHE A 131 8.51 -3.75 -13.96
C PHE A 131 8.93 -2.93 -15.17
N VAL A 132 9.76 -1.91 -14.95
CA VAL A 132 10.34 -1.11 -16.02
C VAL A 132 11.83 -1.46 -16.10
N THR A 133 12.31 -1.75 -17.30
CA THR A 133 13.73 -2.03 -17.60
C THR A 133 14.31 -0.86 -18.39
N GLU A 134 15.47 -1.00 -19.06
CA GLU A 134 15.99 0.11 -19.88
C GLU A 134 15.15 0.38 -21.14
N ASN A 135 14.60 -0.67 -21.75
CA ASN A 135 13.92 -0.56 -23.06
C ASN A 135 12.53 -1.19 -23.10
N THR A 136 12.11 -1.87 -22.03
CA THR A 136 10.85 -2.63 -22.00
C THR A 136 10.12 -2.47 -20.68
N ILE A 137 8.79 -2.60 -20.75
CA ILE A 137 7.88 -2.63 -19.61
C ILE A 137 7.30 -4.05 -19.53
N ILE A 138 7.45 -4.71 -18.39
CA ILE A 138 6.87 -6.02 -18.14
C ILE A 138 5.67 -5.86 -17.21
N HIS A 139 4.49 -6.11 -17.75
CA HIS A 139 3.23 -6.03 -17.02
C HIS A 139 2.80 -7.42 -16.55
N TYR A 140 2.80 -7.64 -15.24
CA TYR A 140 2.20 -8.82 -14.62
C TYR A 140 0.77 -8.51 -14.18
N SER A 141 -0.12 -9.45 -14.42
CA SER A 141 -1.50 -9.37 -13.93
C SER A 141 -2.00 -10.75 -13.50
N PRO A 142 -3.14 -10.84 -12.77
CA PRO A 142 -3.67 -12.12 -12.30
C PRO A 142 -4.08 -13.04 -13.45
N ILE A 143 -4.42 -12.44 -14.60
CA ILE A 143 -4.80 -13.15 -15.83
C ILE A 143 -3.56 -13.53 -16.64
N CYS A 144 -2.49 -12.75 -16.56
CA CYS A 144 -1.22 -12.99 -17.24
C CYS A 144 -0.05 -13.05 -16.24
N PRO A 145 0.03 -14.12 -15.40
CA PRO A 145 1.02 -14.22 -14.33
C PRO A 145 2.46 -14.42 -14.83
N PHE A 146 2.64 -14.79 -16.09
CA PHE A 146 3.96 -14.89 -16.73
C PHE A 146 4.45 -13.54 -17.30
N GLY A 147 3.62 -12.50 -17.22
CA GLY A 147 3.93 -11.17 -17.71
C GLY A 147 3.68 -11.00 -19.22
N ILE A 148 3.32 -9.79 -19.61
CA ILE A 148 3.34 -9.33 -20.99
C ILE A 148 4.44 -8.27 -21.09
N THR A 149 5.33 -8.42 -22.07
CA THR A 149 6.41 -7.47 -22.29
C THR A 149 6.02 -6.51 -23.42
N TYR A 150 6.15 -5.22 -23.14
CA TYR A 150 5.92 -4.13 -24.06
C TYR A 150 7.24 -3.40 -24.34
N SER A 151 7.51 -3.10 -25.60
CA SER A 151 8.56 -2.16 -25.98
C SER A 151 8.13 -0.74 -25.61
N TYR A 152 9.08 0.17 -25.42
CA TYR A 152 8.76 1.59 -25.28
C TYR A 152 8.13 2.17 -26.55
N GLU A 153 8.42 1.59 -27.71
CA GLU A 153 7.81 1.93 -28.99
C GLU A 153 6.31 1.58 -29.05
N ASP A 154 5.86 0.64 -28.21
CA ASP A 154 4.45 0.25 -28.14
C ASP A 154 3.61 1.23 -27.29
N VAL A 155 4.24 2.24 -26.68
CA VAL A 155 3.54 3.21 -25.83
C VAL A 155 2.81 4.22 -26.70
N ASP A 156 1.48 4.17 -26.66
CA ASP A 156 0.61 5.05 -27.44
C ASP A 156 0.65 6.49 -26.93
N LYS A 157 0.67 6.65 -25.60
CA LYS A 157 0.48 7.94 -24.94
C LYS A 157 0.99 7.95 -23.50
N VAL A 158 1.48 9.10 -23.06
CA VAL A 158 1.81 9.41 -21.67
C VAL A 158 0.81 10.41 -21.09
N LYS A 159 0.50 10.27 -19.81
CA LYS A 159 -0.22 11.27 -19.02
C LYS A 159 0.53 11.54 -17.72
N ALA A 160 0.94 12.80 -17.51
CA ALA A 160 1.60 13.26 -16.29
C ALA A 160 0.77 14.39 -15.67
N GLU A 161 0.27 14.17 -14.46
CA GLU A 161 -0.64 15.13 -13.81
C GLU A 161 -0.49 15.16 -12.29
N PHE A 162 -0.88 16.28 -11.67
CA PHE A 162 -1.21 16.32 -10.25
C PHE A 162 -2.68 15.95 -10.04
N GLY A 163 -2.94 15.08 -9.07
CA GLY A 163 -4.28 14.64 -8.74
C GLY A 163 -5.19 15.81 -8.33
N SER A 164 -6.48 15.66 -8.62
CA SER A 164 -7.48 16.73 -8.47
C SER A 164 -8.57 16.40 -7.44
N LYS A 165 -8.63 15.15 -6.95
CA LYS A 165 -9.73 14.68 -6.09
C LYS A 165 -9.39 14.84 -4.63
N ARG A 166 -10.24 15.52 -3.86
CA ARG A 166 -10.10 15.61 -2.40
C ARG A 166 -10.38 14.28 -1.68
N PHE A 167 -11.30 13.47 -2.21
CA PHE A 167 -11.69 12.18 -1.63
C PHE A 167 -11.59 11.08 -2.67
N THR A 168 -10.66 10.15 -2.48
CA THR A 168 -10.45 8.99 -3.36
C THR A 168 -9.71 7.90 -2.58
N ALA A 169 -9.97 6.64 -2.94
CA ALA A 169 -9.23 5.49 -2.41
C ALA A 169 -7.89 5.29 -3.13
N LEU A 170 -7.71 5.92 -4.29
CA LEU A 170 -6.50 5.83 -5.10
C LEU A 170 -5.58 7.01 -4.78
N GLU A 171 -4.43 6.73 -4.17
CA GLU A 171 -3.50 7.76 -3.67
C GLU A 171 -3.06 8.74 -4.76
N HIS A 172 -2.74 8.25 -5.95
CA HIS A 172 -2.29 9.06 -7.09
C HIS A 172 -3.36 10.01 -7.65
N GLN A 173 -4.64 9.83 -7.30
CA GLN A 173 -5.71 10.75 -7.70
C GLN A 173 -5.99 11.82 -6.65
N LYS A 174 -5.41 11.70 -5.45
CA LYS A 174 -5.62 12.67 -4.39
C LYS A 174 -5.07 14.04 -4.80
N LEU A 175 -5.74 15.08 -4.33
CA LEU A 175 -5.39 16.46 -4.61
C LEU A 175 -3.90 16.71 -4.32
N GLY A 176 -3.14 17.17 -5.31
CA GLY A 176 -1.70 17.48 -5.18
C GLY A 176 -0.75 16.30 -5.27
N ASN A 177 -1.23 15.06 -5.35
CA ASN A 177 -0.35 13.91 -5.53
C ASN A 177 0.04 13.75 -7.01
N PHE A 178 1.33 13.60 -7.28
CA PHE A 178 1.79 13.37 -8.65
C PHE A 178 1.41 11.97 -9.15
N SER A 179 1.01 11.89 -10.41
CA SER A 179 0.67 10.66 -11.11
C SER A 179 1.29 10.67 -12.50
N TYR A 180 2.13 9.68 -12.79
CA TYR A 180 2.56 9.37 -14.14
C TYR A 180 1.79 8.15 -14.64
N SER A 181 1.39 8.14 -15.89
CA SER A 181 0.66 7.02 -16.48
C SER A 181 1.02 6.87 -17.94
N ILE A 182 1.06 5.64 -18.41
CA ILE A 182 1.25 5.33 -19.83
C ILE A 182 0.06 4.53 -20.32
N TYR A 183 -0.23 4.68 -21.61
CA TYR A 183 -1.20 3.90 -22.33
C TYR A 183 -0.46 3.02 -23.33
N VAL A 184 -0.67 1.71 -23.22
CA VAL A 184 -0.08 0.71 -24.09
C VAL A 184 -1.13 -0.35 -24.39
N ASP A 185 -1.44 -0.58 -25.67
CA ASP A 185 -2.43 -1.58 -26.10
C ASP A 185 -3.78 -1.41 -25.37
N ASN A 186 -4.29 -0.16 -25.35
CA ASN A 186 -5.52 0.26 -24.62
C ASN A 186 -5.50 0.05 -23.10
N LYS A 187 -4.36 -0.31 -22.49
CA LYS A 187 -4.22 -0.48 -21.04
C LYS A 187 -3.53 0.74 -20.45
N LYS A 188 -4.05 1.21 -19.31
CA LYS A 188 -3.43 2.26 -18.52
C LYS A 188 -2.53 1.64 -17.45
N LEU A 189 -1.24 1.90 -17.50
CA LEU A 189 -0.30 1.56 -16.43
C LEU A 189 0.04 2.83 -15.64
N VAL A 190 -0.05 2.76 -14.32
CA VAL A 190 0.14 3.92 -13.43
C VAL A 190 1.46 3.78 -12.68
N PHE A 191 2.21 4.88 -12.66
CA PHE A 191 3.47 5.05 -11.96
C PHE A 191 3.41 6.32 -11.08
N ALA A 192 3.07 6.19 -9.81
CA ALA A 192 2.91 7.26 -8.85
C ALA A 192 3.90 7.16 -7.67
N VAL A 193 4.26 5.94 -7.26
CA VAL A 193 5.21 5.69 -6.18
C VAL A 193 6.12 4.52 -6.59
N PRO A 194 7.02 4.74 -7.56
CA PRO A 194 7.90 3.69 -8.05
C PRO A 194 8.82 3.21 -6.91
N ASN A 195 8.93 1.89 -6.78
CA ASN A 195 9.93 1.26 -5.93
C ASN A 195 11.19 1.03 -6.77
N ILE A 196 12.30 1.67 -6.41
CA ILE A 196 13.54 1.61 -7.17
C ILE A 196 14.30 0.31 -6.94
N ASN A 197 15.04 -0.12 -7.97
CA ASN A 197 16.06 -1.14 -7.79
C ASN A 197 17.26 -0.52 -7.03
N GLN A 198 17.39 -0.89 -5.75
CA GLN A 198 18.43 -0.37 -4.85
C GLN A 198 19.86 -0.73 -5.29
N GLU A 199 20.05 -1.68 -6.21
CA GLU A 199 21.36 -2.02 -6.76
C GLU A 199 21.88 -0.95 -7.74
N ILE A 200 20.99 -0.10 -8.27
CA ILE A 200 21.34 0.92 -9.26
C ILE A 200 21.78 2.20 -8.57
N LYS A 201 23.09 2.42 -8.51
CA LYS A 201 23.72 3.59 -7.85
C LYS A 201 23.33 4.96 -8.40
N ARG A 202 22.76 5.05 -9.61
CA ARG A 202 22.37 6.33 -10.22
C ARG A 202 21.06 6.88 -9.64
N TYR A 203 20.18 6.01 -9.14
CA TYR A 203 18.90 6.37 -8.54
C TYR A 203 19.03 6.56 -7.03
N LYS A 204 19.81 7.57 -6.62
CA LYS A 204 19.93 7.97 -5.21
C LYS A 204 18.78 8.85 -4.75
N ASP A 205 18.23 9.64 -5.67
CA ASP A 205 17.09 10.52 -5.44
C ASP A 205 15.84 9.87 -6.01
N SER A 206 14.79 9.77 -5.20
CA SER A 206 13.50 9.23 -5.63
C SER A 206 12.95 9.99 -6.84
N TYR A 207 12.27 9.26 -7.73
CA TYR A 207 11.65 9.76 -8.96
C TYR A 207 12.62 10.16 -10.08
N LEU A 208 13.93 10.03 -9.90
CA LEU A 208 14.88 10.23 -11.01
C LEU A 208 14.72 9.15 -12.08
N GLU A 209 14.45 7.92 -11.66
CA GLU A 209 14.10 6.79 -12.53
C GLU A 209 12.88 7.06 -13.41
N LEU A 210 11.92 7.84 -12.89
CA LEU A 210 10.72 8.21 -13.60
C LEU A 210 10.99 9.34 -14.61
N GLU A 211 11.88 10.27 -14.27
CA GLU A 211 12.36 11.33 -15.17
C GLU A 211 13.21 10.77 -16.33
N ASP A 212 14.07 9.80 -16.05
CA ASP A 212 14.83 9.05 -17.08
C ASP A 212 13.87 8.27 -18.00
N PHE A 213 12.91 7.56 -17.41
CA PHE A 213 11.91 6.81 -18.16
C PHE A 213 11.10 7.73 -19.08
N ASP A 214 10.63 8.85 -18.55
CA ASP A 214 9.93 9.87 -19.31
C ASP A 214 10.78 10.39 -20.48
N THR A 215 12.06 10.65 -20.22
CA THR A 215 12.99 11.11 -21.24
C THR A 215 13.16 10.11 -22.38
N SER A 216 13.22 8.82 -22.06
CA SER A 216 13.28 7.76 -23.07
C SER A 216 12.01 7.74 -23.94
N LEU A 217 10.82 7.91 -23.35
CA LEU A 217 9.57 7.94 -24.10
C LEU A 217 9.44 9.21 -24.97
N MET A 218 9.84 10.37 -24.47
CA MET A 218 9.77 11.62 -25.25
C MET A 218 10.72 11.59 -26.46
N ARG A 219 11.89 10.95 -26.33
CA ARG A 219 12.81 10.75 -27.47
C ARG A 219 12.21 9.90 -28.60
N LEU A 220 11.26 9.04 -28.29
CA LEU A 220 10.52 8.23 -29.27
C LEU A 220 9.34 8.99 -29.90
N GLY A 221 9.10 10.23 -29.48
CA GLY A 221 7.99 11.05 -30.00
C GLY A 221 6.61 10.62 -29.47
N VAL A 222 6.56 9.94 -28.33
CA VAL A 222 5.30 9.54 -27.70
C VAL A 222 4.50 10.77 -27.28
N ILE A 223 3.20 10.78 -27.60
CA ILE A 223 2.32 11.91 -27.29
C ILE A 223 2.13 12.00 -25.76
N LYS A 224 2.34 13.19 -25.18
CA LYS A 224 2.14 13.45 -23.75
C LYS A 224 1.00 14.42 -23.48
N GLU A 225 0.12 14.04 -22.54
CA GLU A 225 -0.79 14.95 -21.85
C GLU A 225 -0.21 15.35 -20.50
N SER A 226 -0.22 16.65 -20.23
CA SER A 226 0.44 17.26 -19.08
C SER A 226 -0.53 18.19 -18.37
N ASP A 227 -0.65 18.08 -17.04
CA ASP A 227 -1.48 18.96 -16.20
C ASP A 227 -0.79 19.30 -14.87
N ASP A 228 -0.43 20.57 -14.70
CA ASP A 228 0.23 21.11 -13.51
C ASP A 228 -0.72 21.87 -12.56
N THR A 229 -2.03 21.88 -12.83
CA THR A 229 -3.02 22.75 -12.17
C THR A 229 -2.98 22.66 -10.63
N TYR A 230 -2.71 21.47 -10.08
CA TYR A 230 -2.76 21.22 -8.63
C TYR A 230 -1.38 21.06 -7.98
N GLN A 231 -0.32 21.56 -8.62
CA GLN A 231 1.05 21.51 -8.06
C GLN A 231 1.16 22.15 -6.66
N ASP A 232 0.44 23.26 -6.43
CA ASP A 232 0.50 24.02 -5.16
C ASP A 232 -0.10 23.26 -3.98
N ALA A 233 -0.89 22.21 -4.27
CA ALA A 233 -1.46 21.34 -3.25
C ALA A 233 -0.56 20.12 -2.96
N CYS A 234 0.62 20.02 -3.58
CA CYS A 234 1.55 18.92 -3.35
C CYS A 234 2.23 19.08 -1.97
N ASP A 235 2.07 18.07 -1.11
CA ASP A 235 2.66 18.07 0.24
C ASP A 235 4.16 17.67 0.27
N LEU A 236 4.75 17.37 -0.89
CA LEU A 236 6.16 16.98 -0.99
C LEU A 236 7.09 18.19 -1.02
N ASP A 237 8.34 17.99 -0.61
CA ASP A 237 9.36 19.04 -0.65
C ASP A 237 9.53 19.61 -2.06
N LYS A 238 9.87 20.91 -2.13
CA LYS A 238 10.02 21.67 -3.38
C LYS A 238 10.87 20.95 -4.43
N GLN A 239 11.93 20.26 -4.02
CA GLN A 239 12.80 19.51 -4.93
C GLN A 239 12.07 18.42 -5.73
N TYR A 240 11.06 17.78 -5.13
CA TYR A 240 10.26 16.74 -5.80
C TYR A 240 9.20 17.38 -6.69
N VAL A 241 8.55 18.45 -6.22
CA VAL A 241 7.60 19.22 -7.04
C VAL A 241 8.29 19.75 -8.30
N GLU A 242 9.48 20.34 -8.17
CA GLU A 242 10.28 20.80 -9.30
C GLU A 242 10.64 19.65 -10.25
N ARG A 243 10.92 18.45 -9.73
CA ARG A 243 11.17 17.26 -10.55
C ARG A 243 9.93 16.83 -11.33
N PHE A 244 8.77 16.79 -10.69
CA PHE A 244 7.50 16.48 -11.36
C PHE A 244 7.17 17.50 -12.44
N LEU A 245 7.42 18.79 -12.20
CA LEU A 245 7.24 19.82 -13.21
C LEU A 245 8.19 19.66 -14.39
N ARG A 246 9.42 19.17 -14.20
CA ARG A 246 10.30 18.81 -15.32
C ARG A 246 9.69 17.68 -16.15
N ILE A 247 9.17 16.64 -15.51
CA ILE A 247 8.50 15.51 -16.19
C ILE A 247 7.26 16.00 -16.97
N ILE A 248 6.43 16.83 -16.35
CA ILE A 248 5.20 17.39 -16.95
C ILE A 248 5.53 18.27 -18.16
N ASN A 249 6.55 19.12 -18.05
CA ASN A 249 6.89 20.11 -19.09
C ASN A 249 7.77 19.55 -20.21
N HIS A 250 8.35 18.36 -20.03
CA HIS A 250 9.12 17.70 -21.07
C HIS A 250 8.19 17.19 -22.19
N LYS A 251 8.45 17.55 -23.44
CA LYS A 251 7.66 17.14 -24.60
C LYS A 251 8.57 16.69 -25.73
#